data_AF-A0A2V9VDX9-F1
#
_entry.id   AF-A0A2V9VDX9-F1
#
_cell.length_a   1.000
_cell.length_b   1.000
_cell.length_c   1.000
_cell.angle_alpha   90.00
_cell.angle_beta   90.00
_cell.angle_gamma   90.00
#
_symmetry.space_group_name_H-M   'P 1'
#
loop_
_entity.id
_entity.type
_entity.pdbx_description
1 polymer ?
#
loop_
_entity_poly.entity_id
_entity_poly.type
_entity_poly.pdbx_seq_one_letter_code
_entity_poly.pdbx_strand_id
1 'polypeptide(L)'
;MNPTFTIGIEEEYQTVDPVTRDLRSHIHAEIIEKGKLILQERVKAEMHASVVEVGTSVCDNIKDCKHEVRKLRRDMIALAKENGLRLASAATHPFADWRMQEITADERYKNIVEDLQLVARANLIFGLHVHIGVEDRETAIHLMNHARYFLPHILALSTNSPFWLGMNTGLHSYRCKVFDKFPRTNIPDYFPSWGEYENFIKLLIKTGCIDNAKKIWWDIRPHPFFNTLEFRVCDIP
;
A
#
# COMPACT_ATOMS: atom_id res chain seq x y z
N MET A 1 -3.55 -26.58 -10.80
CA MET A 1 -3.49 -25.77 -12.05
C MET A 1 -2.21 -24.95 -11.97
N ASN A 2 -1.49 -24.72 -13.09
CA ASN A 2 -0.32 -23.83 -13.04
C ASN A 2 -0.80 -22.38 -12.92
N PRO A 3 -0.29 -21.58 -11.96
CA PRO A 3 -0.67 -20.18 -11.83
C PRO A 3 -0.33 -19.39 -13.09
N THR A 4 -1.14 -18.38 -13.41
CA THR A 4 -0.85 -17.48 -14.54
C THR A 4 0.34 -16.57 -14.27
N PHE A 5 0.62 -16.26 -13.00
CA PHE A 5 1.66 -15.32 -12.57
C PHE A 5 1.57 -13.94 -13.22
N THR A 6 0.35 -13.53 -13.59
CA THR A 6 0.06 -12.15 -13.98
C THR A 6 0.42 -11.19 -12.84
N ILE A 7 0.71 -9.94 -13.18
CA ILE A 7 1.28 -8.97 -12.25
C ILE A 7 0.40 -7.72 -12.21
N GLY A 8 0.03 -7.29 -11.00
CA GLY A 8 -0.54 -5.96 -10.74
C GLY A 8 0.38 -5.20 -9.80
N ILE A 9 0.61 -3.92 -10.05
CA ILE A 9 1.46 -3.07 -9.20
C ILE A 9 0.64 -1.87 -8.72
N GLU A 10 0.68 -1.60 -7.42
CA GLU A 10 0.12 -0.40 -6.80
C GLU A 10 1.26 0.42 -6.18
N GLU A 11 1.34 1.70 -6.53
CA GLU A 11 2.35 2.64 -6.05
C GLU A 11 1.68 3.80 -5.31
N GLU A 12 2.11 4.06 -4.07
CA GLU A 12 1.63 5.18 -3.26
C GLU A 12 2.63 6.35 -3.30
N TYR A 13 2.16 7.52 -3.72
CA TYR A 13 2.98 8.73 -3.89
C TYR A 13 2.66 9.83 -2.90
N GLN A 14 3.68 10.61 -2.57
CA GLN A 14 3.58 11.83 -1.78
C GLN A 14 3.21 13.00 -2.68
N THR A 15 2.15 13.72 -2.36
CA THR A 15 1.88 15.04 -2.96
C THR A 15 2.58 16.14 -2.15
N VAL A 16 3.48 16.87 -2.79
CA VAL A 16 4.34 17.86 -2.11
C VAL A 16 4.17 19.25 -2.72
N ASP A 17 4.25 20.25 -1.85
CA ASP A 17 4.34 21.64 -2.27
C ASP A 17 5.76 21.93 -2.80
N PRO A 18 5.90 22.50 -4.02
CA PRO A 18 7.21 22.69 -4.64
C PRO A 18 8.10 23.73 -3.93
N VAL A 19 7.53 24.60 -3.09
CA VAL A 19 8.27 25.66 -2.38
C VAL A 19 8.69 25.18 -1.00
N THR A 20 7.73 24.75 -0.18
CA THR A 20 8.01 24.31 1.20
C THR A 20 8.64 22.92 1.23
N ARG A 21 8.41 22.12 0.19
CA ARG A 21 8.75 20.69 0.11
C ARG A 21 8.04 19.83 1.15
N ASP A 22 7.06 20.38 1.85
CA ASP A 22 6.24 19.61 2.78
C ASP A 22 5.08 18.94 2.02
N LEU A 23 4.47 17.95 2.66
CA LEU A 23 3.25 17.35 2.16
C LEU A 23 2.15 18.39 2.10
N ARG A 24 1.38 18.33 1.02
CA ARG A 24 0.24 19.20 0.82
C ARG A 24 -0.98 18.37 0.50
N SER A 25 -1.92 18.36 1.43
CA SER A 25 -3.28 17.87 1.19
C SER A 25 -3.93 18.81 0.19
N HIS A 26 -3.89 18.44 -1.09
CA HIS A 26 -4.64 19.14 -2.14
C HIS A 26 -5.48 18.18 -2.97
N ILE A 27 -5.78 17.01 -2.40
CA ILE A 27 -6.88 16.19 -2.86
C ILE A 27 -8.19 16.86 -2.43
N HIS A 28 -8.47 18.02 -3.02
CA HIS A 28 -9.83 18.32 -3.41
C HIS A 28 -10.14 17.45 -4.64
N ALA A 29 -11.42 17.12 -4.81
CA ALA A 29 -11.93 16.15 -5.76
C ALA A 29 -11.30 16.24 -7.15
N GLU A 30 -10.82 17.40 -7.61
CA GLU A 30 -10.26 17.62 -8.94
C GLU A 30 -9.10 16.69 -9.36
N ILE A 31 -8.07 16.42 -8.55
CA ILE A 31 -6.96 15.55 -9.00
C ILE A 31 -7.46 14.10 -9.16
N ILE A 32 -8.28 13.62 -8.23
CA ILE A 32 -8.81 12.25 -8.30
C ILE A 32 -9.91 12.15 -9.34
N GLU A 33 -10.77 13.15 -9.52
CA GLU A 33 -11.81 13.17 -10.53
C GLU A 33 -11.21 13.30 -11.94
N LYS A 34 -10.30 14.26 -12.16
CA LYS A 34 -9.56 14.36 -13.43
C LYS A 34 -8.70 13.11 -13.65
N GLY A 35 -8.06 12.60 -12.61
CA GLY A 35 -7.29 11.35 -12.64
C GLY A 35 -8.15 10.14 -12.98
N LYS A 36 -9.35 9.98 -12.40
CA LYS A 36 -10.28 8.90 -12.72
C LYS A 36 -10.77 8.98 -14.17
N LEU A 37 -11.01 10.20 -14.67
CA LEU A 37 -11.42 10.44 -16.06
C LEU A 37 -10.29 10.14 -17.06
N ILE A 38 -9.05 10.53 -16.74
CA ILE A 38 -7.88 10.34 -17.62
C ILE A 38 -7.31 8.91 -17.52
N LEU A 39 -7.33 8.32 -16.33
CA LEU A 39 -6.68 7.05 -15.99
C LEU A 39 -7.66 5.91 -15.70
N GLN A 40 -8.95 6.04 -16.05
CA GLN A 40 -9.95 4.96 -15.97
C GLN A 40 -10.00 4.29 -14.59
N GLU A 41 -10.23 5.07 -13.52
CA GLU A 41 -10.34 4.58 -12.12
C GLU A 41 -9.06 4.04 -11.48
N ARG A 42 -7.89 4.16 -12.13
CA ARG A 42 -6.61 3.69 -11.58
C ARG A 42 -6.02 4.55 -10.46
N VAL A 43 -6.64 5.69 -10.17
CA VAL A 43 -6.23 6.60 -9.08
C VAL A 43 -7.22 6.48 -7.93
N LYS A 44 -6.72 6.17 -6.73
CA LYS A 44 -7.54 6.09 -5.51
C LYS A 44 -7.05 7.06 -4.44
N ALA A 45 -8.01 7.56 -3.67
CA ALA A 45 -7.75 8.31 -2.46
C ALA A 45 -7.38 7.32 -1.35
N GLU A 46 -6.28 7.59 -0.67
CA GLU A 46 -5.89 6.84 0.52
C GLU A 46 -6.29 7.57 1.81
N MET A 47 -6.03 6.93 2.95
CA MET A 47 -6.48 7.42 4.27
C MET A 47 -6.03 8.86 4.55
N HIS A 48 -4.77 9.20 4.26
CA HIS A 48 -4.27 10.57 4.35
C HIS A 48 -4.44 11.27 3.00
N ALA A 49 -5.00 12.49 3.01
CA ALA A 49 -5.30 13.25 1.80
C ALA A 49 -4.06 13.74 1.03
N SER A 50 -2.85 13.48 1.55
CA SER A 50 -1.58 13.74 0.88
C SER A 50 -1.05 12.53 0.08
N VAL A 51 -1.72 11.38 0.17
CA VAL A 51 -1.33 10.11 -0.47
C VAL A 51 -2.14 9.89 -1.73
N VAL A 52 -1.45 9.57 -2.83
CA VAL A 52 -2.09 9.16 -4.09
C VAL A 52 -1.65 7.75 -4.44
N GLU A 53 -2.60 6.81 -4.45
CA GLU A 53 -2.38 5.44 -4.93
C GLU A 53 -2.68 5.36 -6.43
N VAL A 54 -1.76 4.75 -7.19
CA VAL A 54 -2.00 4.36 -8.57
C VAL A 54 -1.75 2.88 -8.82
N GLY A 55 -2.68 2.25 -9.53
CA GLY A 55 -2.61 0.84 -9.90
C GLY A 55 -2.39 0.61 -11.40
N THR A 56 -1.53 -0.33 -11.76
CA THR A 56 -1.46 -0.84 -13.13
C THR A 56 -2.70 -1.67 -13.47
N SER A 57 -2.95 -1.86 -14.77
CA SER A 57 -3.74 -3.02 -15.20
C SER A 57 -3.06 -4.33 -14.81
N VAL A 58 -3.79 -5.44 -14.92
CA VAL A 58 -3.20 -6.78 -14.87
C VAL A 58 -2.29 -6.96 -16.08
N CYS A 59 -1.01 -7.21 -15.82
CA CYS A 59 0.04 -7.35 -16.83
C CYS A 59 0.47 -8.82 -16.95
N ASP A 60 0.80 -9.27 -18.15
CA ASP A 60 1.24 -10.66 -18.36
C ASP A 60 2.71 -10.89 -17.96
N ASN A 61 3.53 -9.83 -17.97
CA ASN A 61 4.95 -9.92 -17.64
C ASN A 61 5.55 -8.57 -17.20
N ILE A 62 6.80 -8.60 -16.77
CA ILE A 62 7.52 -7.42 -16.25
C ILE A 62 7.77 -6.32 -17.29
N LYS A 63 7.81 -6.64 -18.60
CA LYS A 63 7.98 -5.62 -19.65
C LYS A 63 6.72 -4.78 -19.77
N ASP A 64 5.55 -5.41 -19.68
CA ASP A 64 4.25 -4.73 -19.70
C ASP A 64 4.08 -3.89 -18.43
N CYS A 65 4.43 -4.45 -17.26
CA CYS A 65 4.46 -3.69 -16.00
C CYS A 65 5.31 -2.43 -16.12
N LYS A 66 6.53 -2.56 -16.66
CA LYS A 66 7.45 -1.44 -16.84
C LYS A 66 6.88 -0.37 -17.77
N HIS A 67 6.14 -0.76 -18.80
CA HIS A 67 5.48 0.20 -19.69
C HIS A 67 4.36 0.94 -18.96
N GLU A 68 3.47 0.20 -18.30
CA GLU A 68 2.31 0.73 -17.59
C GLU A 68 2.73 1.65 -16.43
N VAL A 69 3.67 1.23 -15.57
CA VAL A 69 4.18 2.05 -14.47
C VAL A 69 4.81 3.35 -14.98
N ARG A 70 5.59 3.29 -16.08
CA ARG A 70 6.18 4.50 -16.68
C ARG A 70 5.13 5.46 -17.21
N LYS A 71 4.08 4.93 -17.82
CA LYS A 71 2.95 5.73 -18.32
C LYS A 71 2.23 6.40 -17.16
N LEU A 72 1.81 5.62 -16.15
CA LEU A 72 1.14 6.12 -14.96
C LEU A 72 1.95 7.21 -14.24
N ARG A 73 3.24 6.96 -14.01
CA ARG A 73 4.15 7.95 -13.41
C ARG A 73 4.18 9.28 -14.19
N ARG A 74 4.24 9.23 -15.53
CA ARG A 74 4.23 10.44 -16.38
C ARG A 74 2.93 11.20 -16.27
N ASP A 75 1.81 10.50 -16.39
CA ASP A 75 0.48 11.09 -16.36
C ASP A 75 0.22 11.75 -14.99
N MET A 76 0.62 11.07 -13.91
CA MET A 76 0.52 11.60 -12.55
C MET A 76 1.43 12.79 -12.28
N ILE A 77 2.67 12.79 -12.79
CA ILE A 77 3.57 13.96 -12.69
C ILE A 77 2.98 15.16 -13.42
N ALA A 78 2.41 14.95 -14.61
CA ALA A 78 1.76 16.01 -15.37
C ALA A 78 0.57 16.59 -14.61
N LEU A 79 -0.32 15.71 -14.14
CA LEU A 79 -1.50 16.10 -13.36
C LEU A 79 -1.14 16.84 -12.07
N ALA A 80 -0.15 16.36 -11.32
CA ALA A 80 0.34 17.06 -10.13
C ALA A 80 0.86 18.46 -10.47
N LYS A 81 1.63 18.59 -11.56
CA LYS A 81 2.18 19.88 -12.00
C LYS A 81 1.08 20.87 -12.41
N GLU A 82 0.04 20.42 -13.09
CA GLU A 82 -1.13 21.25 -13.48
C GLU A 82 -1.84 21.83 -12.26
N ASN A 83 -1.80 21.13 -11.12
CA ASN A 83 -2.40 21.57 -9.86
C ASN A 83 -1.39 22.26 -8.92
N GLY A 84 -0.22 22.67 -9.45
CA GLY A 84 0.80 23.38 -8.67
C GLY A 84 1.57 22.53 -7.66
N LEU A 85 1.50 21.19 -7.79
CA LEU A 85 2.15 20.22 -6.90
C LEU A 85 3.35 19.54 -7.58
N ARG A 86 4.06 18.75 -6.80
CA ARG A 86 5.00 17.72 -7.27
C ARG A 86 4.66 16.39 -6.61
N LEU A 87 5.21 15.32 -7.19
CA LEU A 87 5.19 14.00 -6.59
C LEU A 87 6.58 13.65 -6.07
N ALA A 88 6.63 13.03 -4.90
CA ALA A 88 7.83 12.41 -4.37
C ALA A 88 7.59 10.92 -4.12
N SER A 89 8.65 10.13 -4.28
CA SER A 89 8.66 8.70 -4.02
C SER A 89 9.64 8.44 -2.88
N ALA A 90 9.10 8.10 -1.71
CA ALA A 90 9.82 7.58 -0.56
C ALA A 90 8.79 6.98 0.40
N ALA A 91 9.17 5.94 1.13
CA ALA A 91 8.23 5.25 2.02
C ALA A 91 7.84 6.04 3.28
N THR A 92 8.61 7.07 3.63
CA THR A 92 8.24 8.10 4.61
C THR A 92 8.60 9.49 4.07
N HIS A 93 7.83 10.51 4.45
CA HIS A 93 8.23 11.88 4.19
C HIS A 93 9.29 12.30 5.23
N PRO A 94 10.42 12.93 4.85
CA PRO A 94 11.54 13.15 5.77
C PRO A 94 11.21 14.00 7.01
N PHE A 95 10.31 14.98 6.87
CA PHE A 95 10.01 15.93 7.95
C PHE A 95 8.53 16.25 8.13
N ALA A 96 7.62 15.64 7.35
CA ALA A 96 6.21 16.01 7.42
C ALA A 96 5.65 15.56 8.76
N ASP A 97 4.83 16.42 9.37
CA ASP A 97 4.16 16.09 10.61
C ASP A 97 2.82 15.42 10.33
N TRP A 98 2.73 14.13 10.66
CA TRP A 98 1.50 13.33 10.53
C TRP A 98 0.33 13.92 11.33
N ARG A 99 0.59 14.71 12.38
CA ARG A 99 -0.45 15.36 13.19
C ARG A 99 -1.19 16.46 12.41
N MET A 100 -0.51 17.04 11.43
CA MET A 100 -1.02 18.14 10.60
C MET A 100 -1.69 17.64 9.32
N GLN A 101 -1.62 16.34 9.03
CA GLN A 101 -2.19 15.77 7.81
C GLN A 101 -3.69 15.53 7.94
N GLU A 102 -4.42 15.88 6.89
CA GLU A 102 -5.86 15.66 6.82
C GLU A 102 -6.17 14.19 6.48
N ILE A 103 -7.24 13.67 7.08
CA ILE A 103 -7.78 12.35 6.75
C ILE A 103 -8.86 12.53 5.68
N THR A 104 -8.79 11.72 4.63
CA THR A 104 -9.78 11.71 3.55
C THR A 104 -11.19 11.46 4.12
N ALA A 105 -12.17 12.24 3.65
CA ALA A 105 -13.56 12.18 4.11
C ALA A 105 -14.32 10.95 3.59
N ASP A 106 -13.89 9.75 4.00
CA ASP A 106 -14.51 8.45 3.68
C ASP A 106 -14.92 7.72 4.98
N GLU A 107 -16.11 7.12 5.00
CA GLU A 107 -16.63 6.43 6.19
C GLU A 107 -15.74 5.27 6.65
N ARG A 108 -15.09 4.56 5.71
CA ARG A 108 -14.16 3.48 6.05
C ARG A 108 -12.98 4.01 6.86
N TYR A 109 -12.41 5.14 6.45
CA TYR A 109 -11.27 5.74 7.14
C TYR A 109 -11.64 6.33 8.49
N LYS A 110 -12.86 6.90 8.62
CA LYS A 110 -13.39 7.33 9.91
C LYS A 110 -13.44 6.17 10.90
N ASN A 111 -14.00 5.03 10.51
CA ASN A 111 -14.07 3.84 11.37
C ASN A 111 -12.66 3.34 11.77
N ILE A 112 -11.69 3.35 10.84
CA ILE A 112 -10.31 2.95 11.16
C ILE A 112 -9.67 3.91 12.18
N VAL A 113 -9.88 5.22 12.02
CA VAL A 113 -9.39 6.23 12.99
C VAL A 113 -10.11 6.12 14.33
N GLU A 114 -11.39 5.79 14.35
CA GLU A 114 -12.14 5.53 15.58
C GLU A 114 -11.64 4.26 16.29
N ASP A 115 -11.38 3.18 15.56
CA ASP A 115 -10.90 1.91 16.10
C ASP A 115 -9.45 2.02 16.64
N LEU A 116 -8.55 2.67 15.90
CA LEU A 116 -7.09 2.63 16.16
C LEU A 116 -6.51 3.95 16.68
N GLN A 117 -7.30 5.04 16.64
CA GLN A 117 -6.94 6.34 17.20
C GLN A 117 -5.57 6.84 16.70
N LEU A 118 -4.64 7.06 17.62
CA LEU A 118 -3.31 7.59 17.35
C LEU A 118 -2.51 6.73 16.37
N VAL A 119 -2.70 5.41 16.41
CA VAL A 119 -1.99 4.47 15.53
C VAL A 119 -2.37 4.71 14.07
N ALA A 120 -3.66 4.86 13.78
CA ALA A 120 -4.11 5.21 12.43
C ALA A 120 -3.65 6.61 12.02
N ARG A 121 -3.77 7.61 12.89
CA ARG A 121 -3.35 8.98 12.57
C ARG A 121 -1.86 9.09 12.23
N ALA A 122 -1.02 8.32 12.91
CA ALA A 122 0.42 8.30 12.68
C ALA A 122 0.86 7.48 11.45
N ASN A 123 -0.06 6.83 10.74
CA ASN A 123 0.23 5.95 9.60
C ASN A 123 0.52 6.68 8.28
N LEU A 124 1.34 7.73 8.33
CA LEU A 124 1.71 8.52 7.16
C LEU A 124 2.89 7.86 6.43
N ILE A 125 2.60 6.77 5.73
CA ILE A 125 3.58 5.95 5.01
C ILE A 125 3.13 5.68 3.59
N PHE A 126 4.07 5.28 2.73
CA PHE A 126 3.86 5.07 1.31
C PHE A 126 4.48 3.74 0.89
N GLY A 127 3.68 2.85 0.33
CA GLY A 127 4.06 1.49 -0.04
C GLY A 127 4.13 1.23 -1.54
N LEU A 128 4.79 0.12 -1.85
CA LEU A 128 4.66 -0.59 -3.12
C LEU A 128 3.94 -1.91 -2.83
N HIS A 129 2.79 -2.13 -3.47
CA HIS A 129 2.12 -3.43 -3.44
C HIS A 129 2.27 -4.13 -4.79
N VAL A 130 2.57 -5.43 -4.75
CA VAL A 130 2.71 -6.26 -5.95
C VAL A 130 1.79 -7.46 -5.82
N HIS A 131 0.80 -7.54 -6.71
CA HIS A 131 -0.09 -8.68 -6.83
C HIS A 131 0.47 -9.65 -7.86
N ILE A 132 0.53 -10.92 -7.48
CA ILE A 132 0.91 -12.03 -8.37
C ILE A 132 -0.30 -12.96 -8.54
N GLY A 133 -0.71 -13.19 -9.78
CA GLY A 133 -1.81 -14.09 -10.15
C GLY A 133 -1.57 -15.52 -9.70
N VAL A 134 -2.40 -15.99 -8.78
CA VAL A 134 -2.41 -17.36 -8.26
C VAL A 134 -3.86 -17.79 -8.06
N GLU A 135 -4.40 -18.48 -9.06
CA GLU A 135 -5.82 -18.85 -9.14
C GLU A 135 -6.19 -19.92 -8.11
N ASP A 136 -5.29 -20.88 -7.90
CA ASP A 136 -5.48 -21.97 -6.95
C ASP A 136 -5.15 -21.52 -5.52
N ARG A 137 -6.15 -21.52 -4.65
CA ARG A 137 -6.05 -20.98 -3.29
C ARG A 137 -5.13 -21.80 -2.38
N GLU A 138 -5.07 -23.12 -2.55
CA GLU A 138 -4.11 -23.97 -1.83
C GLU A 138 -2.67 -23.65 -2.26
N THR A 139 -2.44 -23.53 -3.56
CA THR A 139 -1.15 -23.07 -4.11
C THR A 139 -0.77 -21.69 -3.56
N ALA A 140 -1.72 -20.76 -3.44
CA ALA A 140 -1.45 -19.44 -2.87
C ALA A 140 -0.95 -19.51 -1.41
N ILE A 141 -1.52 -20.40 -0.58
CA ILE A 141 -1.05 -20.63 0.80
C ILE A 141 0.34 -21.25 0.81
N HIS A 142 0.58 -22.26 -0.02
CA HIS A 142 1.92 -22.86 -0.12
C HIS A 142 2.95 -21.83 -0.56
N LEU A 143 2.67 -21.02 -1.58
CA LEU A 143 3.56 -19.95 -2.03
C LEU A 143 3.78 -18.90 -0.93
N MET A 144 2.72 -18.47 -0.24
CA MET A 144 2.81 -17.54 0.87
C MET A 144 3.76 -18.07 1.95
N ASN A 145 3.58 -19.32 2.38
CA ASN A 145 4.41 -19.94 3.42
C ASN A 145 5.90 -19.93 3.08
N HIS A 146 6.25 -20.18 1.81
CA HIS A 146 7.64 -20.15 1.34
C HIS A 146 8.15 -18.71 1.18
N ALA A 147 7.31 -17.80 0.69
CA ALA A 147 7.65 -16.40 0.47
C ALA A 147 8.04 -15.68 1.77
N ARG A 148 7.51 -16.10 2.92
CA ARG A 148 7.88 -15.57 4.26
C ARG A 148 9.39 -15.44 4.47
N TYR A 149 10.16 -16.41 3.99
CA TYR A 149 11.63 -16.40 4.09
C TYR A 149 12.29 -15.28 3.26
N PHE A 150 11.69 -14.94 2.12
CA PHE A 150 12.25 -13.98 1.17
C PHE A 150 11.86 -12.53 1.47
N LEU A 151 10.80 -12.29 2.26
CA LEU A 151 10.32 -10.93 2.55
C LEU A 151 11.39 -9.98 3.10
N PRO A 152 12.26 -10.38 4.06
CA PRO A 152 13.31 -9.49 4.53
C PRO A 152 14.33 -9.09 3.44
N HIS A 153 14.58 -9.99 2.48
CA HIS A 153 15.49 -9.73 1.37
C HIS A 153 14.86 -8.73 0.38
N ILE A 154 13.57 -8.87 0.11
CA ILE A 154 12.81 -7.94 -0.73
C ILE A 154 12.74 -6.56 -0.07
N LEU A 155 12.50 -6.50 1.24
CA LEU A 155 12.54 -5.26 2.01
C LEU A 155 13.92 -4.59 1.89
N ALA A 156 14.99 -5.34 2.12
CA ALA A 156 16.36 -4.83 2.04
C ALA A 156 16.70 -4.16 0.69
N LEU A 157 16.13 -4.66 -0.41
CA LEU A 157 16.33 -4.09 -1.75
C LEU A 157 15.50 -2.83 -2.01
N SER A 158 14.38 -2.64 -1.28
CA SER A 158 13.46 -1.53 -1.49
C SER A 158 13.63 -0.38 -0.50
N THR A 159 14.34 -0.59 0.62
CA THR A 159 14.41 0.39 1.72
C THR A 159 14.81 1.79 1.26
N ASN A 160 14.00 2.79 1.60
CA ASN A 160 14.32 4.19 1.33
C ASN A 160 13.67 5.20 2.30
N SER A 161 13.31 4.74 3.50
CA SER A 161 12.64 5.56 4.52
C SER A 161 13.47 5.77 5.79
N PRO A 162 14.69 6.35 5.74
CA PRO A 162 15.52 6.50 6.94
C PRO A 162 15.13 7.67 7.85
N PHE A 163 14.27 8.59 7.38
CA PHE A 163 13.90 9.80 8.10
C PHE A 163 12.43 9.79 8.54
N TRP A 164 12.15 10.40 9.70
CA TRP A 164 10.81 10.59 10.23
C TRP A 164 10.75 11.84 11.11
N LEU A 165 9.80 12.74 10.87
CA LEU A 165 9.64 13.99 11.65
C LEU A 165 10.94 14.83 11.77
N GLY A 166 11.76 14.83 10.72
CA GLY A 166 13.02 15.57 10.66
C GLY A 166 14.20 14.85 11.33
N MET A 167 13.98 13.64 11.87
CA MET A 167 15.00 12.86 12.56
C MET A 167 15.55 11.76 11.67
N ASN A 168 16.87 11.53 11.72
CA ASN A 168 17.46 10.29 11.23
C ASN A 168 17.14 9.18 12.23
N THR A 169 16.39 8.18 11.78
CA THR A 169 15.85 7.12 12.64
C THR A 169 16.87 6.03 12.97
N GLY A 170 17.98 5.96 12.21
CA GLY A 170 18.96 4.88 12.28
C GLY A 170 18.52 3.59 11.57
N LEU A 171 17.32 3.55 10.99
CA LEU A 171 16.84 2.44 10.15
C LEU A 171 16.90 2.80 8.67
N HIS A 172 17.02 1.80 7.80
CA HIS A 172 16.92 2.01 6.34
C HIS A 172 15.46 2.04 5.85
N SER A 173 14.59 1.25 6.48
CA SER A 173 13.13 1.35 6.32
C SER A 173 12.50 1.63 7.68
N TYR A 174 12.10 2.88 7.92
CA TYR A 174 11.32 3.25 9.10
C TYR A 174 9.82 3.00 8.88
N ARG A 175 9.37 2.94 7.62
CA ARG A 175 7.98 2.61 7.25
C ARG A 175 7.49 1.36 7.96
N CYS A 176 8.29 0.29 8.00
CA CYS A 176 7.89 -0.95 8.67
C CYS A 176 7.60 -0.73 10.16
N LYS A 177 8.33 0.17 10.84
CA LYS A 177 8.12 0.49 12.27
C LYS A 177 6.96 1.43 12.55
N VAL A 178 6.58 2.25 11.58
CA VAL A 178 5.31 2.98 11.66
C VAL A 178 4.14 1.99 11.57
N PHE A 179 4.21 1.05 10.62
CA PHE A 179 3.14 0.08 10.37
C PHE A 179 3.02 -1.02 11.44
N ASP A 180 4.12 -1.42 12.08
CA ASP A 180 4.20 -2.45 13.16
C ASP A 180 3.21 -2.23 14.32
N LYS A 181 2.72 -1.00 14.49
CA LYS A 181 1.74 -0.64 15.52
C LYS A 181 0.32 -1.11 15.19
N PHE A 182 0.03 -1.44 13.92
CA PHE A 182 -1.27 -1.96 13.50
C PHE A 182 -1.42 -3.42 13.94
N PRO A 183 -2.61 -3.85 14.39
CA PRO A 183 -2.83 -5.25 14.74
C PRO A 183 -2.80 -6.14 13.50
N ARG A 184 -2.28 -7.37 13.62
CA ARG A 184 -2.23 -8.36 12.51
C ARG A 184 -1.42 -7.86 11.31
N THR A 185 -0.27 -7.26 11.59
CA THR A 185 0.75 -6.88 10.62
C THR A 185 1.97 -7.82 10.70
N ASN A 186 3.06 -7.47 10.01
CA ASN A 186 4.28 -8.26 9.85
C ASN A 186 4.12 -9.51 8.98
N ILE A 187 5.19 -10.31 8.95
CA ILE A 187 5.23 -11.60 8.26
C ILE A 187 4.13 -12.50 8.83
N PRO A 188 3.26 -13.09 7.98
CA PRO A 188 2.17 -13.93 8.45
C PRO A 188 2.68 -15.19 9.14
N ASP A 189 1.82 -15.82 9.93
CA ASP A 189 2.07 -17.17 10.45
C ASP A 189 2.02 -18.23 9.34
N TYR A 190 2.46 -19.44 9.68
CA TYR A 190 2.34 -20.59 8.78
C TYR A 190 0.90 -21.13 8.80
N PHE A 191 0.35 -21.40 7.62
CA PHE A 191 -0.95 -22.06 7.46
C PHE A 191 -0.77 -23.37 6.69
N PRO A 192 -1.20 -24.54 7.21
CA PRO A 192 -0.99 -25.81 6.52
C PRO A 192 -1.86 -25.99 5.27
N SER A 193 -2.99 -25.27 5.17
CA SER A 193 -3.93 -25.33 4.04
C SER A 193 -4.75 -24.04 3.92
N TRP A 194 -5.45 -23.88 2.78
CA TRP A 194 -6.46 -22.84 2.60
C TRP A 194 -7.60 -22.96 3.62
N GLY A 195 -8.02 -24.18 3.95
CA GLY A 195 -9.07 -24.40 4.94
C GLY A 195 -8.73 -23.85 6.33
N GLU A 196 -7.49 -24.04 6.79
CA GLU A 196 -7.04 -23.48 8.08
C GLU A 196 -6.95 -21.96 8.05
N TYR A 197 -6.44 -21.38 6.95
CA TYR A 197 -6.46 -19.94 6.75
C TYR A 197 -7.89 -19.38 6.76
N GLU A 198 -8.81 -20.02 6.05
CA GLU A 198 -10.21 -19.59 6.00
C GLU A 198 -10.89 -19.68 7.38
N ASN A 199 -10.62 -20.76 8.14
CA ASN A 199 -11.11 -20.92 9.51
C ASN A 199 -10.59 -19.80 10.43
N PHE A 200 -9.31 -19.43 10.30
CA PHE A 200 -8.72 -18.32 11.04
C PHE A 200 -9.45 -16.99 10.71
N ILE A 201 -9.69 -16.69 9.43
CA ILE A 201 -10.44 -15.49 9.03
C ILE A 201 -11.87 -15.53 9.57
N LYS A 202 -12.57 -16.67 9.44
CA LYS A 202 -13.94 -16.86 9.95
C LYS A 202 -14.02 -16.63 11.45
N LEU A 203 -13.01 -17.09 12.20
CA LEU A 203 -12.93 -16.87 13.65
C LEU A 203 -12.80 -15.37 14.00
N LEU A 204 -11.93 -14.65 13.30
CA LEU A 204 -11.75 -13.20 13.52
C LEU A 204 -13.02 -12.41 13.19
N ILE A 205 -13.76 -12.81 12.15
CA ILE A 205 -15.05 -12.20 11.81
C ILE A 205 -16.11 -12.53 12.86
N LYS A 206 -16.23 -13.80 13.25
CA LYS A 206 -17.21 -14.27 14.23
C LYS A 206 -17.05 -13.60 15.60
N THR A 207 -15.81 -13.29 15.98
CA THR A 207 -15.48 -12.62 17.25
C THR A 207 -15.55 -11.09 17.17
N GLY A 208 -15.87 -10.53 16.00
CA GLY A 208 -15.92 -9.08 15.79
C GLY A 208 -14.56 -8.39 15.77
N CYS A 209 -13.45 -9.14 15.70
CA CYS A 209 -12.11 -8.55 15.60
C CYS A 209 -11.88 -7.83 14.27
N ILE A 210 -12.51 -8.31 13.19
CA ILE A 210 -12.52 -7.69 11.87
C ILE A 210 -13.90 -7.87 11.23
N ASP A 211 -14.27 -6.96 10.34
CA ASP A 211 -15.47 -7.05 9.50
C ASP A 211 -15.24 -7.96 8.27
N ASN A 212 -14.03 -7.94 7.73
CA ASN A 212 -13.61 -8.78 6.63
C ASN A 212 -12.07 -8.88 6.56
N ALA A 213 -11.59 -9.77 5.68
CA ALA A 213 -10.16 -10.05 5.51
C ALA A 213 -9.32 -8.88 4.95
N LYS A 214 -9.89 -7.73 4.53
CA LYS A 214 -9.10 -6.53 4.18
C LYS A 214 -8.35 -5.96 5.38
N LYS A 215 -8.82 -6.20 6.61
CA LYS A 215 -8.16 -5.78 7.88
C LYS A 215 -7.05 -6.75 8.34
N ILE A 216 -6.59 -7.63 7.45
CA ILE A 216 -5.33 -8.39 7.59
C ILE A 216 -4.23 -7.60 6.90
N TRP A 217 -3.27 -7.08 7.66
CA TRP A 217 -2.27 -6.14 7.18
C TRP A 217 -0.86 -6.75 7.15
N TRP A 218 -0.78 -8.04 6.82
CA TRP A 218 0.49 -8.75 6.72
C TRP A 218 1.34 -8.25 5.55
N ASP A 219 2.65 -8.48 5.67
CA ASP A 219 3.67 -8.16 4.67
C ASP A 219 3.46 -8.91 3.35
N ILE A 220 2.76 -10.04 3.41
CA ILE A 220 2.24 -10.80 2.28
C ILE A 220 0.90 -11.44 2.68
N ARG A 221 -0.06 -11.49 1.75
CA ARG A 221 -1.34 -12.18 2.01
C ARG A 221 -1.99 -12.70 0.72
N PRO A 222 -2.81 -13.76 0.77
CA PRO A 222 -3.74 -14.06 -0.29
C PRO A 222 -4.79 -12.95 -0.31
N HIS A 223 -4.95 -12.30 -1.45
CA HIS A 223 -5.88 -11.19 -1.56
C HIS A 223 -7.33 -11.71 -1.38
N PRO A 224 -8.19 -11.02 -0.59
CA PRO A 224 -9.52 -11.55 -0.24
C PRO A 224 -10.53 -11.59 -1.38
N PHE A 225 -10.38 -10.76 -2.42
CA PHE A 225 -11.32 -10.68 -3.55
C PHE A 225 -10.68 -11.16 -4.86
N PHE A 226 -9.51 -10.64 -5.18
CA PHE A 226 -8.69 -11.13 -6.30
C PHE A 226 -8.00 -12.45 -6.00
N ASN A 227 -7.83 -13.29 -7.01
CA ASN A 227 -7.05 -14.52 -6.92
C ASN A 227 -5.56 -14.23 -7.10
N THR A 228 -5.02 -13.44 -6.17
CA THR A 228 -3.62 -13.01 -6.18
C THR A 228 -2.97 -13.24 -4.82
N LEU A 229 -1.66 -13.45 -4.84
CA LEU A 229 -0.80 -13.30 -3.68
C LEU A 229 -0.22 -11.89 -3.71
N GLU A 230 -0.50 -11.10 -2.68
CA GLU A 230 -0.18 -9.69 -2.61
C GLU A 230 1.02 -9.47 -1.68
N PHE A 231 2.11 -8.94 -2.21
CA PHE A 231 3.29 -8.51 -1.47
C PHE A 231 3.14 -7.04 -1.09
N ARG A 232 3.31 -6.72 0.20
CA ARG A 232 3.07 -5.39 0.77
C ARG A 232 4.25 -4.86 1.60
N VAL A 233 5.31 -5.65 1.69
CA VAL A 233 6.50 -5.37 2.49
C VAL A 233 7.31 -4.18 1.96
N CYS A 234 7.27 -3.91 0.66
CA CYS A 234 8.19 -2.98 0.00
C CYS A 234 7.94 -1.52 0.38
N ASP A 235 9.03 -0.80 0.56
CA ASP A 235 9.06 0.66 0.47
C ASP A 235 8.85 1.07 -1.01
N ILE A 236 8.15 2.19 -1.27
CA ILE A 236 7.94 2.70 -2.64
C ILE A 236 9.27 3.23 -3.22
N PRO A 237 9.73 2.80 -4.42
CA PRO A 237 11.02 3.21 -5.00
C PRO A 237 11.02 4.53 -5.79
#